data_AF-A0A661DMA3-F1
#
_entry.id   AF-A0A661DMA3-F1
#
_cell.length_a   1.000
_cell.length_b   1.000
_cell.length_c   1.000
_cell.angle_alpha   90.00
_cell.angle_beta   90.00
_cell.angle_gamma   90.00
#
_symmetry.space_group_name_H-M   'P 1'
#
loop_
_entity.id
_entity.type
_entity.pdbx_description
1 polymer ?
#
loop_
_entity_poly.entity_id
_entity_poly.type
_entity_poly.pdbx_seq_one_letter_code
_entity_poly.pdbx_strand_id
1 'polypeptide(L)'
;ASLSASKPHHFMSLTKAGHSAIFSTTGNPDCHVILRGGKKPNYDADSINETAEIIGRSGQRARFMVDCSHANSGKSHLQQEVVCRDVAAQIAAGEKRVMGLMLESNLVAGRQNTEAGKELVYGQSITDACMAWDNSETLLHELAAAVRQRRLK
;
A
#
# COMPACT_ATOMS: atom_id res chain seq x y z
N ALA A 1 6.90 5.76 -13.72
CA ALA A 1 5.61 6.43 -13.43
C ALA A 1 5.82 7.70 -12.60
N SER A 2 6.34 7.62 -11.37
CA SER A 2 6.46 8.77 -10.47
C SER A 2 7.23 9.97 -11.05
N LEU A 3 8.38 9.73 -11.71
CA LEU A 3 9.12 10.80 -12.39
C LEU A 3 8.33 11.46 -13.53
N SER A 4 7.56 10.69 -14.29
CA SER A 4 6.73 11.23 -15.37
C SER A 4 5.57 12.04 -14.81
N ALA A 5 4.90 11.52 -13.76
CA ALA A 5 3.80 12.20 -13.09
C ALA A 5 4.23 13.53 -12.46
N SER A 6 5.49 13.68 -12.04
CA SER A 6 6.00 14.92 -11.47
C SER A 6 6.29 16.03 -12.49
N LYS A 7 6.00 15.83 -13.77
CA LYS A 7 6.21 16.81 -14.84
C LYS A 7 4.87 17.29 -15.40
N PRO A 8 4.81 18.50 -15.97
CA PRO A 8 3.65 18.96 -16.72
C PRO A 8 3.34 18.05 -17.91
N HIS A 9 2.05 17.83 -18.18
CA HIS A 9 1.56 17.07 -19.35
C HIS A 9 0.40 17.79 -20.02
N HIS A 10 0.27 17.58 -21.33
CA HIS A 10 -0.93 17.89 -22.11
C HIS A 10 -1.57 16.61 -22.63
N PHE A 11 -2.88 16.45 -22.47
CA PHE A 11 -3.62 15.26 -22.91
C PHE A 11 -5.10 15.56 -23.14
N MET A 12 -5.79 14.67 -23.87
CA MET A 12 -7.23 14.78 -24.11
C MET A 12 -8.02 14.11 -22.99
N SER A 13 -9.07 14.76 -22.49
CA SER A 13 -9.98 14.20 -21.47
C SER A 13 -11.36 14.86 -21.53
N LEU A 14 -12.25 14.51 -20.61
CA LEU A 14 -13.59 15.08 -20.49
C LEU A 14 -13.63 16.18 -19.43
N THR A 15 -14.28 17.29 -19.78
CA THR A 15 -14.70 18.31 -18.82
C THR A 15 -15.80 17.76 -17.90
N LYS A 16 -16.06 18.45 -16.79
CA LYS A 16 -17.16 18.09 -15.87
C LYS A 16 -18.55 18.12 -16.53
N ALA A 17 -18.70 18.86 -17.63
CA ALA A 17 -19.93 18.91 -18.43
C ALA A 17 -20.03 17.76 -19.46
N GLY A 18 -19.05 16.86 -19.52
CA GLY A 18 -19.03 15.73 -20.45
C GLY A 18 -18.49 16.06 -21.86
N HIS A 19 -17.97 17.27 -22.08
CA HIS A 19 -17.35 17.63 -23.36
C HIS A 19 -15.87 17.27 -23.40
N SER A 20 -15.40 16.79 -24.54
CA SER A 20 -13.97 16.56 -24.80
C SER A 20 -13.19 17.87 -24.83
N ALA A 21 -12.02 17.89 -24.19
CA ALA A 21 -11.10 19.04 -24.19
C ALA A 21 -9.64 18.58 -24.06
N ILE A 22 -8.71 19.48 -24.38
CA ILE A 22 -7.28 19.30 -24.09
C ILE A 22 -6.99 19.91 -22.72
N PHE A 23 -6.40 19.12 -21.84
CA PHE A 23 -6.01 19.52 -20.51
C PHE A 23 -4.51 19.78 -20.44
N SER A 24 -4.12 20.68 -19.55
CA SER A 24 -2.73 20.86 -19.11
C SER A 24 -2.66 20.64 -17.61
N THR A 25 -1.62 19.95 -17.15
CA THR A 25 -1.35 19.73 -15.74
C THR A 25 0.00 20.29 -15.37
N THR A 26 0.20 20.64 -14.10
CA THR A 26 1.47 21.19 -13.59
C THR A 26 2.46 20.11 -13.15
N GLY A 27 2.07 18.84 -13.20
CA GLY A 27 2.76 17.72 -12.56
C GLY A 27 2.41 17.57 -11.08
N ASN A 28 2.61 16.35 -10.57
CA ASN A 28 2.35 15.94 -9.19
C ASN A 28 3.67 15.47 -8.54
N PRO A 29 4.29 16.29 -7.67
CA PRO A 29 5.54 15.92 -6.98
C PRO A 29 5.32 14.92 -5.83
N ASP A 30 4.07 14.70 -5.40
CA ASP A 30 3.72 13.90 -4.22
C ASP A 30 3.48 12.42 -4.54
N CYS A 31 4.12 11.93 -5.60
CA CYS A 31 4.08 10.53 -5.98
C CYS A 31 5.10 9.71 -5.17
N HIS A 32 4.76 8.46 -4.87
CA HIS A 32 5.64 7.51 -4.20
C HIS A 32 5.47 6.11 -4.80
N VAL A 33 6.35 5.19 -4.40
CA VAL A 33 6.30 3.78 -4.85
C VAL A 33 5.55 2.95 -3.81
N ILE A 34 4.69 2.04 -4.30
CA ILE A 34 4.05 1.03 -3.48
C ILE A 34 4.76 -0.31 -3.71
N LEU A 35 5.35 -0.87 -2.65
CA LEU A 35 5.93 -2.20 -2.64
C LEU A 35 4.84 -3.21 -2.32
N ARG A 36 4.37 -3.95 -3.34
CA ARG A 36 3.22 -4.87 -3.24
C ARG A 36 3.50 -6.32 -3.66
N GLY A 37 4.78 -6.68 -3.66
CA GLY A 37 5.29 -7.95 -4.13
C GLY A 37 5.30 -8.08 -5.66
N GLY A 38 5.70 -9.27 -6.11
CA GLY A 38 5.70 -9.68 -7.51
C GLY A 38 5.80 -11.20 -7.59
N LYS A 39 6.82 -11.73 -8.27
CA LYS A 39 7.12 -13.17 -8.21
C LYS A 39 7.53 -13.63 -6.80
N LYS A 40 8.16 -12.73 -6.05
CA LYS A 40 8.49 -12.86 -4.63
C LYS A 40 7.95 -11.64 -3.86
N PRO A 41 7.71 -11.76 -2.55
CA PRO A 41 7.50 -10.59 -1.69
C PRO A 41 8.68 -9.61 -1.78
N ASN A 42 8.42 -8.33 -1.51
CA ASN A 42 9.40 -7.25 -1.57
C ASN A 42 9.25 -6.21 -0.44
N TYR A 43 8.83 -6.66 0.74
CA TYR A 43 8.66 -5.83 1.94
C TYR A 43 9.88 -5.86 2.89
N ASP A 44 10.79 -6.80 2.67
CA ASP A 44 11.99 -6.97 3.48
C ASP A 44 12.98 -5.81 3.28
N ALA A 45 13.92 -5.69 4.22
CA ALA A 45 14.89 -4.60 4.24
C ALA A 45 15.78 -4.56 2.97
N ASP A 46 16.15 -5.73 2.42
CA ASP A 46 16.99 -5.81 1.22
C ASP A 46 16.22 -5.28 0.01
N SER A 47 14.95 -5.70 -0.14
CA SER A 47 14.06 -5.19 -1.19
C SER A 47 13.84 -3.67 -1.09
N ILE A 48 13.70 -3.12 0.12
CA ILE A 48 13.59 -1.66 0.34
C ILE A 48 14.89 -0.95 -0.04
N ASN A 49 16.05 -1.51 0.31
CA ASN A 49 17.35 -0.95 -0.03
C ASN A 49 17.59 -0.94 -1.54
N GLU A 50 17.38 -2.07 -2.21
CA GLU A 50 17.50 -2.20 -3.66
C GLU A 50 16.59 -1.19 -4.38
N THR A 51 15.33 -1.09 -3.95
CA THR A 51 14.39 -0.13 -4.54
C THR A 51 14.83 1.31 -4.28
N ALA A 52 15.36 1.64 -3.10
CA ALA A 52 15.84 2.98 -2.77
C ALA A 52 17.02 3.39 -3.66
N GLU A 53 17.94 2.48 -3.94
CA GLU A 53 19.05 2.73 -4.86
C GLU A 53 18.56 3.03 -6.27
N ILE A 54 17.62 2.22 -6.79
CA ILE A 54 17.05 2.42 -8.12
C ILE A 54 16.36 3.77 -8.23
N ILE A 55 15.52 4.14 -7.26
CA ILE A 55 14.85 5.46 -7.23
C ILE A 55 15.88 6.58 -7.12
N GLY A 56 16.91 6.42 -6.27
CA GLY A 56 17.97 7.40 -6.07
C GLY A 56 18.72 7.76 -7.36
N ARG A 57 18.93 6.80 -8.26
CA ARG A 57 19.55 7.03 -9.58
C ARG A 57 18.77 8.02 -10.46
N SER A 58 17.48 8.21 -10.20
CA SER A 58 16.64 9.18 -10.90
C SER A 58 16.56 10.56 -10.23
N GLY A 59 17.27 10.75 -9.11
CA GLY A 59 17.23 11.96 -8.29
C GLY A 59 15.95 12.13 -7.47
N GLN A 60 15.04 11.16 -7.50
CA GLN A 60 13.81 11.19 -6.69
C GLN A 60 14.08 10.75 -5.25
N ARG A 61 13.29 11.28 -4.32
CA ARG A 61 13.35 10.87 -2.91
C ARG A 61 12.74 9.47 -2.75
N ALA A 62 13.51 8.54 -2.21
CA ALA A 62 13.02 7.20 -1.87
C ALA A 62 12.03 7.26 -0.69
N ARG A 63 10.74 7.15 -1.01
CA ARG A 63 9.63 7.03 -0.06
C ARG A 63 8.73 5.88 -0.48
N PHE A 64 8.36 5.04 0.47
CA PHE A 64 7.64 3.80 0.19
C PHE A 64 6.37 3.70 1.00
N MET A 65 5.30 3.27 0.35
CA MET A 65 4.21 2.60 1.02
C MET A 65 4.41 1.09 0.83
N VAL A 66 4.25 0.29 1.88
CA VAL A 66 4.32 -1.18 1.78
C VAL A 66 2.91 -1.75 1.83
N ASP A 67 2.49 -2.43 0.77
CA ASP A 67 1.27 -3.21 0.74
C ASP A 67 1.52 -4.57 1.38
N CYS A 68 0.82 -4.85 2.49
CA CYS A 68 1.00 -6.10 3.22
C CYS A 68 0.19 -7.25 2.62
N SER A 69 -0.74 -6.97 1.70
CA SER A 69 -1.60 -7.95 1.03
C SER A 69 -0.98 -8.45 -0.28
N HIS A 70 -1.82 -8.85 -1.23
CA HIS A 70 -1.46 -9.23 -2.58
C HIS A 70 -0.26 -10.18 -2.66
N ALA A 71 0.75 -9.86 -3.47
CA ALA A 71 1.89 -10.74 -3.66
C ALA A 71 2.85 -10.75 -2.46
N ASN A 72 2.81 -9.73 -1.59
CA ASN A 72 3.58 -9.73 -0.35
C ASN A 72 3.05 -10.75 0.66
N SER A 73 1.73 -10.97 0.70
CA SER A 73 1.09 -12.01 1.53
C SER A 73 0.97 -13.37 0.86
N GLY A 74 1.47 -13.53 -0.38
CA GLY A 74 1.21 -14.73 -1.18
C GLY A 74 -0.29 -14.95 -1.46
N LYS A 75 -1.08 -13.86 -1.52
CA LYS A 75 -2.55 -13.83 -1.61
C LYS A 75 -3.26 -14.49 -0.43
N SER A 76 -2.60 -14.58 0.73
CA SER A 76 -3.20 -15.07 1.96
C SER A 76 -3.47 -13.91 2.91
N HIS A 77 -4.73 -13.62 3.19
CA HIS A 77 -5.12 -12.57 4.13
C HIS A 77 -4.54 -12.79 5.55
N LEU A 78 -4.30 -14.04 5.95
CA LEU A 78 -3.67 -14.39 7.22
C LEU A 78 -2.19 -14.00 7.28
N GLN A 79 -1.50 -13.94 6.13
CA GLN A 79 -0.08 -13.57 6.08
C GLN A 79 0.13 -12.06 6.13
N GLN A 80 -0.92 -11.24 5.94
CA GLN A 80 -0.81 -9.78 6.03
C GLN A 80 -0.27 -9.33 7.40
N GLU A 81 -0.67 -10.00 8.48
CA GLU A 81 -0.16 -9.70 9.83
C GLU A 81 1.34 -9.93 9.96
N VAL A 82 1.85 -11.00 9.34
CA VAL A 82 3.29 -11.34 9.37
C VAL A 82 4.07 -10.24 8.65
N VAL A 83 3.62 -9.86 7.46
CA VAL A 83 4.23 -8.77 6.68
C VAL A 83 4.17 -7.45 7.45
N CYS A 84 3.01 -7.12 8.03
CA CYS A 84 2.82 -5.89 8.80
C CYS A 84 3.78 -5.82 9.99
N ARG A 85 3.92 -6.91 10.76
CA ARG A 85 4.81 -7.00 11.92
C ARG A 85 6.27 -6.90 11.55
N ASP A 86 6.70 -7.49 10.44
CA ASP A 86 8.06 -7.35 9.92
C ASP A 86 8.36 -5.88 9.62
N VAL A 87 7.50 -5.23 8.81
CA VAL A 87 7.67 -3.82 8.45
C VAL A 87 7.58 -2.92 9.69
N ALA A 88 6.73 -3.24 10.66
CA ALA A 88 6.67 -2.53 11.94
C ALA A 88 7.99 -2.65 12.72
N ALA A 89 8.61 -3.83 12.74
CA ALA A 89 9.92 -4.02 13.35
C ALA A 89 11.01 -3.20 12.66
N GLN A 90 11.01 -3.14 11.33
CA GLN A 90 11.92 -2.28 10.57
C GLN A 90 11.72 -0.79 10.90
N ILE A 91 10.46 -0.34 10.98
CA ILE A 91 10.11 1.03 11.38
C ILE A 91 10.66 1.30 12.80
N ALA A 92 10.35 0.44 13.77
CA ALA A 92 10.82 0.58 15.15
C ALA A 92 12.37 0.59 15.23
N ALA A 93 13.03 -0.16 14.34
CA ALA A 93 14.49 -0.23 14.27
C ALA A 93 15.13 1.07 13.73
N GLY A 94 14.39 1.92 13.02
CA GLY A 94 14.89 3.20 12.50
C GLY A 94 14.60 3.46 11.03
N GLU A 95 13.89 2.57 10.33
CA GLU A 95 13.58 2.76 8.91
C GLU A 95 12.70 4.01 8.72
N LYS A 96 13.24 5.02 8.02
CA LYS A 96 12.59 6.33 7.79
C LYS A 96 11.97 6.45 6.40
N ARG A 97 12.34 5.59 5.45
CA ARG A 97 11.88 5.63 4.05
C ARG A 97 10.48 5.05 3.89
N VAL A 98 10.09 4.08 4.72
CA VAL A 98 8.70 3.59 4.82
C VAL A 98 7.83 4.67 5.46
N MET A 99 6.94 5.24 4.65
CA MET A 99 6.05 6.33 5.06
C MET A 99 4.63 5.86 5.37
N GLY A 100 4.24 4.67 4.91
CA GLY A 100 2.92 4.12 5.14
C GLY A 100 2.86 2.63 4.85
N LEU A 101 1.79 2.00 5.33
CA LEU A 101 1.43 0.63 5.01
C LEU A 101 0.02 0.61 4.41
N MET A 102 -0.26 -0.36 3.53
CA MET A 102 -1.58 -0.68 3.04
C MET A 102 -1.99 -2.07 3.57
N LEU A 103 -3.19 -2.17 4.12
CA LEU A 103 -3.77 -3.37 4.72
C LEU A 103 -5.16 -3.57 4.13
N GLU A 104 -5.51 -4.80 3.76
CA GLU A 104 -6.86 -5.16 3.35
C GLU A 104 -7.61 -5.79 4.52
N SER A 105 -8.55 -5.03 5.06
CA SER A 105 -9.30 -5.33 6.28
C SER A 105 -10.80 -5.12 6.06
N ASN A 106 -11.61 -5.90 6.75
CA ASN A 106 -13.06 -5.73 6.81
C ASN A 106 -13.59 -6.17 8.18
N LEU A 107 -14.88 -5.96 8.44
CA LEU A 107 -15.50 -6.37 9.71
C LEU A 107 -15.36 -7.89 9.92
N VAL A 108 -15.59 -8.67 8.86
CA VAL A 108 -15.48 -10.13 8.83
C VAL A 108 -14.33 -10.53 7.91
N ALA A 109 -13.46 -11.42 8.38
CA ALA A 109 -12.33 -11.95 7.63
C ALA A 109 -12.76 -12.73 6.37
N GLY A 110 -11.80 -12.90 5.45
CA GLY A 110 -11.97 -13.68 4.24
C GLY A 110 -12.68 -12.93 3.13
N ARG A 111 -13.28 -13.69 2.23
CA ARG A 111 -14.12 -13.20 1.12
C ARG A 111 -15.32 -14.11 0.92
N GLN A 112 -16.32 -13.59 0.23
CA GLN A 112 -17.49 -14.31 -0.25
C GLN A 112 -17.69 -14.07 -1.75
N ASN A 113 -18.45 -14.94 -2.41
CA ASN A 113 -18.85 -14.77 -3.81
C ASN A 113 -20.24 -14.17 -3.89
N THR A 114 -20.48 -13.31 -4.88
CA THR A 114 -21.82 -12.86 -5.23
C THR A 114 -22.50 -13.94 -6.07
N GLU A 115 -23.47 -14.64 -5.47
CA GLU A 115 -24.25 -15.70 -6.10
C GLU A 115 -25.74 -15.28 -6.13
N ALA A 116 -26.43 -15.50 -7.25
CA ALA A 116 -27.82 -15.11 -7.39
C ALA A 116 -28.70 -15.84 -6.35
N GLY A 117 -29.54 -15.09 -5.64
CA GLY A 117 -30.46 -15.64 -4.62
C GLY A 117 -29.82 -16.00 -3.29
N LYS A 118 -28.52 -15.74 -3.10
CA LYS A 118 -27.81 -15.95 -1.83
C LYS A 118 -27.60 -14.62 -1.11
N GLU A 119 -28.03 -14.55 0.14
CA GLU A 119 -27.75 -13.38 0.98
C GLU A 119 -26.25 -13.29 1.30
N LEU A 120 -25.71 -12.07 1.22
CA LEU A 120 -24.32 -11.80 1.55
C LEU A 120 -24.16 -11.65 3.06
N VAL A 121 -23.03 -12.16 3.58
CA VAL A 121 -22.58 -11.87 4.93
C VAL A 121 -22.23 -10.39 5.01
N TYR A 122 -22.92 -9.65 5.88
CA TYR A 122 -22.60 -8.25 6.12
C TYR A 122 -21.15 -8.09 6.60
N GLY A 123 -20.43 -7.14 6.02
CA GLY A 123 -19.06 -6.81 6.44
C GLY A 123 -17.99 -7.81 5.98
N GLN A 124 -18.29 -8.73 5.05
CA GLN A 124 -17.30 -9.62 4.43
C GLN A 124 -17.04 -9.21 2.97
N SER A 125 -15.77 -9.17 2.56
CA SER A 125 -15.36 -8.72 1.20
C SER A 125 -15.94 -9.60 0.09
N ILE A 126 -16.31 -9.00 -1.05
CA ILE A 126 -16.72 -9.73 -2.27
C ILE A 126 -15.58 -9.84 -3.31
N THR A 127 -14.41 -9.25 -3.02
CA THR A 127 -13.24 -9.22 -3.92
C THR A 127 -12.11 -10.05 -3.32
N ASP A 128 -11.02 -9.41 -2.91
CA ASP A 128 -9.90 -10.06 -2.24
C ASP A 128 -10.23 -10.32 -0.78
N ALA A 129 -9.60 -11.36 -0.21
CA ALA A 129 -9.83 -11.74 1.17
C ALA A 129 -9.20 -10.71 2.12
N CYS A 130 -9.96 -10.27 3.11
CA CYS A 130 -9.51 -9.30 4.10
C CYS A 130 -9.20 -9.95 5.46
N MET A 131 -8.40 -9.30 6.29
CA MET A 131 -8.34 -9.59 7.72
C MET A 131 -9.63 -9.15 8.43
N ALA A 132 -9.90 -9.72 9.60
CA ALA A 132 -11.02 -9.27 10.45
C ALA A 132 -10.66 -7.97 11.20
N TRP A 133 -11.70 -7.37 11.79
CA TRP A 133 -11.58 -6.16 12.58
C TRP A 133 -10.61 -6.30 13.76
N ASP A 134 -10.69 -7.39 14.53
CA ASP A 134 -9.86 -7.61 15.72
C ASP A 134 -8.36 -7.63 15.39
N ASN A 135 -7.99 -8.22 14.25
CA ASN A 135 -6.61 -8.20 13.75
C ASN A 135 -6.19 -6.77 13.38
N SER A 136 -7.11 -5.99 12.83
CA SER A 136 -6.85 -4.63 12.37
C SER A 136 -6.59 -3.69 13.54
N GLU A 137 -7.43 -3.74 14.56
CA GLU A 137 -7.26 -2.99 15.80
C GLU A 137 -5.88 -3.31 16.43
N THR A 138 -5.58 -4.61 16.56
CA THR A 138 -4.30 -5.08 17.10
C THR A 138 -3.11 -4.52 16.32
N LEU A 139 -3.10 -4.69 14.99
CA LEU A 139 -2.01 -4.21 14.14
C LEU A 139 -1.85 -2.68 14.16
N LEU A 140 -2.95 -1.92 14.22
CA LEU A 140 -2.89 -0.46 14.30
C LEU A 140 -2.22 0.00 15.60
N HIS A 141 -2.48 -0.67 16.73
CA HIS A 141 -1.80 -0.40 17.99
C HIS A 141 -0.32 -0.77 17.95
N GLU A 142 0.03 -1.92 17.37
CA GLU A 142 1.42 -2.36 17.17
C GLU A 142 2.20 -1.37 16.29
N LEU A 143 1.62 -0.92 15.17
CA LEU A 143 2.21 0.08 14.28
C LEU A 143 2.40 1.43 14.98
N ALA A 144 1.42 1.86 15.77
CA ALA A 144 1.54 3.08 16.57
C ALA A 144 2.70 2.98 17.57
N ALA A 145 2.89 1.81 18.21
CA ALA A 145 4.01 1.56 19.09
C ALA A 145 5.35 1.59 18.35
N ALA A 146 5.44 0.94 17.18
CA ALA A 146 6.64 0.96 16.34
C ALA A 146 7.05 2.39 15.91
N VAL A 147 6.08 3.21 15.51
CA VAL A 147 6.32 4.61 15.15
C VAL A 147 6.78 5.43 16.37
N ARG A 148 6.19 5.23 17.55
CA ARG A 148 6.65 5.87 18.79
C ARG A 148 8.08 5.47 19.12
N GLN A 149 8.41 4.18 19.03
CA GLN A 149 9.77 3.68 19.28
C GLN A 149 10.79 4.31 18.32
N ARG A 150 10.46 4.40 17.03
CA ARG A 150 11.33 5.05 16.04
C ARG A 150 11.63 6.52 16.38
N ARG A 151 10.66 7.24 16.94
CA ARG A 151 10.82 8.67 17.30
C ARG A 151 11.74 8.90 18.49
N LEU A 152 11.99 7.88 19.31
CA LEU A 152 12.95 7.93 20.42
C LEU A 152 14.40 7.74 19.95
N LYS A 153 14.60 7.36 18.68
CA LYS A 153 15.92 7.23 18.02
C LYS A 153 16.20 8.44 17.13
#